data_AF-A0AA38GQQ2-F1
#
_entry.id   AF-A0AA38GQQ2-F1
#
_cell.length_a   1.000
_cell.length_b   1.000
_cell.length_c   1.000
_cell.angle_alpha   90.00
_cell.angle_beta   90.00
_cell.angle_gamma   90.00
#
_symmetry.space_group_name_H-M   'P 1'
#
loop_
_entity.id
_entity.type
_entity.pdbx_description
1 polymer ?
#
loop_
_entity_poly.entity_id
_entity_poly.type
_entity_poly.pdbx_seq_one_letter_code
_entity_poly.pdbx_strand_id
1 'polypeptide(L)' 'MEDLLVDRDLWDAVDEKVHRPMDPILATQYDVMNRKAKGLIRLCLSNSILINVHEESTSEKLWKILGQIYQ' A
#
# COMPACT_ATOMS: atom_id res chain seq x y z
N MET A 1 -0.17 2.25 -11.81
CA MET A 1 -0.20 2.64 -10.37
C MET A 1 1.16 2.42 -9.73
N GLU A 2 1.90 1.40 -10.17
CA GLU A 2 3.30 1.16 -9.77
C GLU A 2 4.18 2.41 -9.95
N ASP A 3 4.25 2.98 -11.16
CA ASP A 3 5.01 4.21 -11.41
C ASP A 3 4.66 5.35 -10.45
N LEU A 4 3.37 5.50 -10.12
CA LEU A 4 2.91 6.54 -9.18
C LEU A 4 3.39 6.31 -7.75
N LEU A 5 3.53 5.04 -7.32
CA LEU A 5 4.09 4.70 -6.01
C LEU A 5 5.61 4.88 -6.00
N VAL A 6 6.29 4.55 -7.10
CA VAL A 6 7.75 4.77 -7.27
C VAL A 6 8.06 6.26 -7.25
N ASP A 7 7.36 7.07 -8.04
CA ASP A 7 7.54 8.54 -8.12
C ASP A 7 7.30 9.28 -6.79
N ARG A 8 6.67 8.61 -5.82
CA ARG A 8 6.33 9.17 -4.50
C ARG A 8 7.13 8.57 -3.36
N ASP A 9 8.11 7.71 -3.65
CA ASP A 9 8.89 6.96 -2.65
C ASP A 9 7.99 6.11 -1.73
N LEU A 10 6.96 5.48 -2.29
CA LEU A 10 5.97 4.67 -1.58
C LEU A 10 5.98 3.20 -2.00
N TRP A 11 6.81 2.81 -2.96
CA TRP A 11 6.88 1.44 -3.46
C TRP A 11 7.22 0.41 -2.37
N ASP A 12 8.17 0.76 -1.51
CA ASP A 12 8.60 -0.09 -0.39
C ASP A 12 7.47 -0.44 0.60
N ALA A 13 6.36 0.31 0.61
CA ALA A 13 5.21 0.00 1.44
C ALA A 13 4.28 -1.08 0.84
N VAL A 14 4.48 -1.45 -0.43
CA VAL A 14 3.72 -2.51 -1.11
C VAL A 14 4.57 -3.71 -1.51
N ASP A 15 5.91 -3.58 -1.47
CA ASP A 15 6.84 -4.66 -1.77
C ASP A 15 6.85 -5.70 -0.64
N GLU A 16 6.48 -6.93 -0.96
CA GLU A 16 6.47 -8.08 -0.03
C GLU A 16 7.86 -8.41 0.55
N LYS A 17 8.94 -7.93 -0.07
CA LYS A 17 10.31 -8.12 0.44
C LYS A 17 10.65 -7.14 1.56
N VAL A 18 9.94 -6.02 1.65
CA VAL A 18 10.18 -4.99 2.65
C VAL A 18 9.28 -5.23 3.85
N HIS A 19 9.91 -5.37 5.02
CA HIS A 19 9.20 -5.64 6.27
C HIS A 19 9.24 -4.44 7.20
N ARG A 20 8.19 -4.27 8.00
CA ARG A 20 8.16 -3.25 9.06
C ARG A 20 9.37 -3.45 9.99
N PRO A 21 10.24 -2.43 10.16
CA PRO A 21 11.41 -2.52 11.03
C PRO A 21 11.04 -2.79 12.51
N MET A 22 11.96 -3.41 13.26
CA MET A 22 11.83 -3.57 14.71
C MET A 22 12.24 -2.29 15.47
N ASP A 23 13.15 -1.50 14.91
CA ASP A 23 13.54 -0.22 15.49
C ASP A 23 12.33 0.74 15.54
N PRO A 24 11.98 1.33 16.70
CA PRO A 24 10.77 2.13 16.85
C PRO A 24 10.70 3.38 15.95
N ILE A 25 11.84 4.00 15.67
CA ILE A 25 11.91 5.22 14.84
C ILE A 25 11.65 4.83 13.39
N LEU A 26 12.36 3.82 12.89
CA LEU A 26 12.17 3.31 11.53
C LEU A 26 10.79 2.69 11.33
N ALA A 27 10.27 2.02 12.36
CA ALA A 27 8.92 1.47 12.35
C ALA A 27 7.85 2.56 12.21
N THR A 28 8.02 3.69 12.90
CA THR A 28 7.12 4.84 12.79
C THR A 28 7.17 5.45 11.39
N GLN A 29 8.37 5.58 10.81
CA GLN A 29 8.54 6.06 9.43
C GLN A 29 7.88 5.11 8.43
N TYR A 30 8.06 3.80 8.60
CA TYR A 30 7.39 2.78 7.80
C TYR A 30 5.87 2.87 7.92
N ASP A 31 5.32 3.03 9.13
CA ASP A 31 3.88 3.13 9.35
C ASP A 31 3.27 4.36 8.65
N VAL A 32 4.01 5.48 8.61
CA VAL A 32 3.64 6.68 7.86
C VAL A 32 3.66 6.42 6.35
N MET A 33 4.70 5.77 5.83
CA MET A 33 4.82 5.38 4.42
C MET A 33 3.67 4.45 4.01
N ASN A 34 3.41 3.39 4.78
CA ASN A 34 2.33 2.43 4.59
C ASN A 34 0.95 3.12 4.58
N ARG A 35 0.71 4.08 5.48
CA ARG A 35 -0.53 4.87 5.47
C ARG A 35 -0.67 5.73 4.20
N LYS A 36 0.41 6.38 3.76
CA LYS A 36 0.43 7.21 2.54
C LYS A 36 0.18 6.36 1.30
N ALA A 37 0.89 5.25 1.13
CA ALA A 37 0.71 4.30 0.04
C ALA A 37 -0.73 3.80 -0.03
N LYS A 38 -1.29 3.35 1.10
CA LYS A 38 -2.67 2.89 1.19
C LYS A 38 -3.68 3.96 0.78
N GLY A 39 -3.50 5.20 1.25
CA GLY A 39 -4.37 6.32 0.87
C GLY A 39 -4.30 6.61 -0.63
N LEU A 40 -3.09 6.65 -1.19
CA LEU A 40 -2.87 6.92 -2.62
C LEU A 40 -3.50 5.83 -3.49
N ILE A 41 -3.30 4.56 -3.15
CA ILE A 41 -3.92 3.44 -3.86
C ILE A 41 -5.44 3.60 -3.84
N ARG A 42 -6.05 3.83 -2.67
CA ARG A 42 -7.51 3.99 -2.54
C ARG A 42 -8.06 5.15 -3.35
N LEU A 43 -7.33 6.26 -3.47
CA LEU A 43 -7.73 7.41 -4.28
C LEU A 43 -7.74 7.09 -5.79
N CYS A 44 -6.96 6.11 -6.23
CA CYS A 44 -6.90 5.68 -7.63
C CYS A 44 -7.92 4.60 -7.98
N LEU A 45 -8.67 4.06 -7.02
CA LEU A 45 -9.65 3.01 -7.24
C LEU A 45 -11.06 3.56 -7.46
N SER A 46 -11.83 2.89 -8.31
CA SER A 46 -13.28 3.13 -8.39
C SER A 46 -13.99 2.64 -7.12
N ASN A 47 -15.15 3.23 -6.82
CA ASN A 47 -15.97 2.84 -5.67
C ASN A 47 -16.34 1.35 -5.65
N SER A 48 -16.53 0.74 -6.83
CA SER A 48 -16.84 -0.69 -6.96
C SER A 48 -15.70 -1.59 -6.44
N ILE A 49 -14.45 -1.19 -6.66
CA ILE A 49 -13.27 -1.95 -6.21
C ILE A 49 -12.97 -1.66 -4.74
N LEU A 50 -13.22 -0.43 -4.28
CA LEU A 50 -13.03 -0.05 -2.88
C LEU A 50 -13.81 -0.94 -1.91
N ILE A 51 -15.00 -1.41 -2.29
CA ILE A 51 -15.81 -2.33 -1.46
C ILE A 51 -15.06 -3.64 -1.19
N ASN A 52 -14.31 -4.15 -2.16
CA ASN A 52 -13.59 -5.42 -2.04
C ASN A 52 -12.30 -5.31 -1.20
N VAL A 53 -11.83 -4.09 -0.94
CA VAL A 53 -10.51 -3.84 -0.31
C VAL A 53 -10.58 -2.90 0.90
N HIS A 54 -11.78 -2.52 1.32
CA HIS A 54 -12.01 -1.57 2.40
C HIS A 54 -11.45 -2.07 3.75
N GLU A 55 -11.53 -3.38 3.99
CA GLU A 55 -11.09 -4.03 5.22
C GLU A 55 -9.57 -4.22 5.31
N GLU A 56 -8.85 -4.06 4.20
CA GLU A 56 -7.42 -4.31 4.18
C GLU A 56 -6.66 -3.30 5.04
N SER A 57 -5.75 -3.82 5.87
CA SER A 57 -5.06 -3.04 6.90
C SER A 57 -3.75 -2.43 6.40
N THR A 58 -3.01 -3.10 5.52
CA THR A 58 -1.72 -2.65 4.96
C THR A 58 -1.82 -2.35 3.47
N SER A 59 -0.93 -1.49 2.95
CA SER A 59 -0.84 -1.22 1.51
C SER A 59 -0.37 -2.44 0.72
N GLU A 60 0.50 -3.27 1.28
CA GLU A 60 0.93 -4.55 0.70
C GLU A 60 -0.24 -5.49 0.41
N LYS A 61 -1.10 -5.78 1.40
CA LYS A 61 -2.25 -6.66 1.19
C LYS A 61 -3.24 -6.08 0.18
N LEU A 62 -3.47 -4.78 0.26
CA LEU A 62 -4.27 -4.04 -0.70
C LEU A 62 -3.71 -4.22 -2.12
N TRP A 63 -2.41 -4.02 -2.31
CA TRP A 63 -1.73 -4.20 -3.60
C TRP A 63 -1.86 -5.62 -4.14
N LYS A 64 -1.69 -6.62 -3.27
CA LYS A 64 -1.83 -8.03 -3.64
C LYS A 64 -3.24 -8.38 -4.12
N ILE A 65 -4.29 -7.93 -3.43
CA ILE A 65 -5.69 -8.17 -3.84
C ILE A 65 -5.99 -7.46 -5.15
N LEU A 66 -5.48 -6.24 -5.35
CA LEU A 66 -5.64 -5.55 -6.63
C LEU A 66 -4.98 -6.32 -7.77
N GLY A 67 -3.80 -6.90 -7.54
CA GLY A 67 -3.17 -7.83 -8.49
C GLY A 67 -4.09 -9.00 -8.87
N GLN A 68 -4.80 -9.59 -7.91
CA GLN A 68 -5.76 -10.68 -8.16
C GLN A 68 -7.03 -10.23 -8.90
N ILE A 69 -7.47 -8.99 -8.71
CA ILE A 69 -8.68 -8.46 -9.36
C ILE A 69 -8.42 -8.08 -10.81
N TYR A 70 -7.21 -7.57 -11.11
CA TYR A 70 -6.85 -7.03 -12.42
C TYR A 70 -6.00 -7.98 -13.29
N GLN A 71 -5.57 -9.13 -12.76
CA GLN A 71 -5.03 -10.26 -13.54
C GLN A 71 -6.15 -11.13 -14.11
#